data_AF-A0A954XMS8-F1
#
_entry.id   AF-A0A954XMS8-F1
#
_cell.length_a   1.000
_cell.length_b   1.000
_cell.length_c   1.000
_cell.angle_alpha   90.00
_cell.angle_beta   90.00
_cell.angle_gamma   90.00
#
_symmetry.space_group_name_H-M   'P 1'
#
loop_
_entity.id
_entity.type
_entity.pdbx_description
1 polymer ?
#
loop_
_entity_poly.entity_id
_entity_poly.type
_entity_poly.pdbx_seq_one_letter_code
_entity_poly.pdbx_strand_id
1 'polypeptide(L)'
;MQTVFEDANSRRLSSLGWCWLAGLLMVLLCWRRASGIQPIATAELQSAVCRVHNQLGGINNLGSGTLIDKSSDGREGLVLTCAHLFDEGTGDILVTFADVGANMESAARIGLRPGAEEHCDAKK
;
A
#
# COMPACT_ATOMS: atom_id res chain seq x y z
N MET A 1 -17.21 -29.17 -71.56
CA MET A 1 -18.25 -28.29 -71.00
C MET A 1 -18.54 -28.72 -69.57
N GLN A 2 -17.57 -28.57 -68.65
CA GLN A 2 -17.64 -29.02 -67.25
C GLN A 2 -16.61 -28.23 -66.42
N THR A 3 -16.84 -26.94 -66.16
CA THR A 3 -15.98 -26.16 -65.22
C THR A 3 -16.74 -25.09 -64.42
N VAL A 4 -18.07 -25.00 -64.54
CA VAL A 4 -18.84 -23.88 -63.94
C VAL A 4 -19.52 -24.26 -62.61
N PHE A 5 -19.53 -25.55 -62.22
CA PHE A 5 -20.27 -26.00 -61.03
C PHE A 5 -19.45 -26.07 -59.73
N GLU A 6 -18.11 -25.98 -59.80
CA GLU A 6 -17.24 -26.17 -58.62
C GLU A 6 -16.92 -24.88 -57.85
N ASP A 7 -17.30 -23.71 -58.35
CA ASP A 7 -16.93 -22.42 -57.76
C ASP A 7 -17.98 -21.87 -56.77
N ALA A 8 -19.21 -22.41 -56.79
CA ALA A 8 -20.30 -21.95 -55.92
C ALA A 8 -20.27 -22.56 -54.50
N ASN A 9 -19.60 -23.69 -54.32
CA ASN A 9 -19.54 -24.41 -53.04
C ASN A 9 -18.46 -23.85 -52.10
N SER A 10 -17.37 -23.32 -52.66
CA SER A 10 -16.22 -22.81 -51.88
C SER A 10 -16.52 -21.51 -51.13
N ARG A 11 -17.39 -20.63 -51.68
CA ARG A 11 -17.80 -19.36 -51.04
C ARG A 11 -18.83 -19.52 -49.92
N ARG A 12 -19.53 -20.66 -49.85
CA ARG A 12 -20.49 -20.94 -48.77
C ARG A 12 -19.79 -21.48 -47.52
N LEU A 13 -18.72 -22.25 -47.69
CA LEU A 13 -17.91 -22.82 -46.61
C LEU A 13 -17.11 -21.77 -45.82
N SER A 14 -16.68 -20.67 -46.45
CA SER A 14 -16.00 -19.56 -45.76
C SER A 14 -16.93 -18.70 -44.89
N SER A 15 -18.20 -18.56 -45.30
CA SER A 15 -19.18 -17.76 -44.55
C SER A 15 -19.59 -18.39 -43.22
N LEU A 16 -19.69 -19.74 -43.17
CA LEU A 16 -19.99 -20.45 -41.93
C LEU A 16 -18.82 -20.34 -40.95
N GLY A 17 -17.57 -20.52 -41.41
CA GLY A 17 -16.38 -20.43 -40.56
C GLY A 17 -16.21 -19.06 -39.89
N TRP A 18 -16.55 -17.98 -40.59
CA TRP A 18 -16.49 -16.62 -40.04
C TRP A 18 -17.56 -16.34 -38.99
N CYS A 19 -18.75 -16.93 -39.10
CA CYS A 19 -19.78 -16.79 -38.06
C CYS A 19 -19.34 -17.45 -36.75
N TRP A 20 -18.72 -18.62 -36.82
CA TRP A 20 -18.18 -19.33 -35.66
C TRP A 20 -17.00 -18.59 -35.02
N LEU A 21 -16.08 -18.07 -35.82
CA LEU A 21 -14.94 -17.26 -35.35
C LEU A 21 -15.40 -15.97 -34.66
N ALA A 22 -16.38 -15.27 -35.23
CA ALA A 22 -16.95 -14.06 -34.63
C ALA A 22 -17.67 -14.34 -33.30
N GLY A 23 -18.42 -15.45 -33.23
CA GLY A 23 -19.06 -15.91 -32.00
C GLY A 23 -18.03 -16.24 -30.90
N LEU A 24 -16.99 -17.00 -31.24
CA LEU A 24 -15.89 -17.33 -30.32
C LEU A 24 -15.17 -16.07 -29.83
N LEU A 25 -14.85 -15.15 -30.73
CA LEU A 25 -14.20 -13.88 -30.39
C LEU A 25 -15.05 -13.04 -29.44
N MET A 26 -16.37 -12.94 -29.67
CA MET A 26 -17.29 -12.24 -28.76
C MET A 26 -17.35 -12.90 -27.38
N VAL A 27 -17.40 -14.23 -27.31
CA VAL A 27 -17.36 -14.96 -26.02
C VAL A 27 -16.05 -14.69 -25.27
N LEU A 28 -14.91 -14.71 -25.96
CA LEU A 28 -13.60 -14.40 -25.39
C LEU A 28 -13.51 -12.94 -24.89
N LEU A 29 -14.08 -11.99 -25.64
CA LEU A 29 -14.13 -10.58 -25.24
C LEU A 29 -15.07 -10.36 -24.04
N CYS A 30 -16.22 -11.04 -24.00
CA CYS A 30 -17.12 -11.04 -22.85
C CYS A 30 -16.45 -11.63 -21.61
N TRP A 31 -15.70 -12.73 -21.75
CA TRP A 31 -14.92 -13.31 -20.65
C TRP A 31 -13.81 -12.38 -20.16
N ARG A 32 -13.04 -11.75 -21.07
CA ARG A 32 -12.02 -10.77 -20.65
C ARG A 32 -12.62 -9.59 -19.86
N ARG A 33 -13.83 -9.17 -20.20
CA ARG A 33 -14.54 -8.08 -19.50
C ARG A 33 -15.11 -8.52 -18.16
N ALA A 34 -15.54 -9.78 -18.03
CA ALA A 34 -16.04 -10.36 -16.79
C ALA A 34 -14.91 -10.69 -15.79
N SER A 35 -13.70 -10.98 -16.27
CA SER A 35 -12.51 -11.23 -15.45
C SER A 35 -11.87 -9.96 -14.90
N GLY A 36 -12.69 -9.07 -14.31
CA GLY A 36 -12.25 -7.93 -13.52
C GLY A 36 -11.82 -8.32 -12.09
N ILE A 37 -11.30 -9.54 -11.90
CA ILE A 37 -10.71 -9.95 -10.63
C ILE A 37 -9.34 -9.27 -10.58
N GLN A 38 -9.32 -8.05 -10.04
CA GLN A 38 -8.09 -7.42 -9.60
C GLN A 38 -7.43 -8.39 -8.60
N PRO A 39 -6.17 -8.80 -8.78
CA PRO A 39 -5.45 -9.43 -7.69
C PRO A 39 -5.51 -8.43 -6.53
N ILE A 40 -6.10 -8.86 -5.41
CA ILE A 40 -6.01 -8.11 -4.16
C ILE A 40 -4.52 -8.04 -3.88
N ALA A 41 -3.93 -6.88 -4.16
CA ALA A 41 -2.58 -6.59 -3.71
C ALA A 41 -2.65 -6.76 -2.20
N THR A 42 -2.07 -7.84 -1.69
CA THR A 42 -1.73 -7.95 -0.28
C THR A 42 -0.70 -6.87 -0.04
N ALA A 43 -1.17 -5.64 0.21
CA ALA A 43 -0.34 -4.60 0.74
C ALA A 43 0.34 -5.23 1.95
N GLU A 44 1.67 -5.36 1.90
CA GLU A 44 2.41 -5.87 3.03
C GLU A 44 1.97 -5.06 4.24
N LEU A 45 1.45 -5.77 5.24
CA LEU A 45 0.94 -5.18 6.45
C LEU A 45 2.17 -4.74 7.24
N GLN A 46 2.69 -3.56 6.88
CA GLN A 46 3.85 -2.99 7.53
C GLN A 46 3.51 -2.78 9.00
N SER A 47 4.38 -3.26 9.89
CA SER A 47 4.18 -3.12 11.32
C SER A 47 4.08 -1.64 11.70
N ALA A 48 2.91 -1.22 12.16
CA ALA A 48 2.71 0.13 12.68
C ALA A 48 3.36 0.32 14.06
N VAL A 49 3.69 -0.77 14.77
CA VAL A 49 4.30 -0.73 16.10
C VAL A 49 5.78 -0.39 16.00
N CYS A 50 6.21 0.58 16.80
CA CYS A 50 7.59 1.03 16.87
C CYS A 50 8.11 1.16 18.31
N ARG A 51 9.43 1.20 18.44
CA ARG A 51 10.15 1.64 19.64
C ARG A 51 10.53 3.10 19.49
N VAL A 52 10.41 3.87 20.56
CA VAL A 52 10.79 5.29 20.61
C VAL A 52 11.85 5.46 21.68
N HIS A 53 12.97 6.04 21.31
CA HIS A 53 14.09 6.34 22.20
C HIS A 53 14.28 7.86 22.21
N ASN A 54 14.30 8.47 23.38
CA ASN A 54 14.60 9.89 23.58
C ASN A 54 15.88 10.01 24.42
N GLN A 55 16.95 10.47 23.80
CA GLN A 55 18.25 10.63 24.44
C GLN A 55 18.59 12.10 24.66
N LEU A 56 18.64 12.53 25.92
CA LEU A 56 18.93 13.92 26.31
C LEU A 56 20.00 13.97 27.40
N GLY A 57 21.17 14.54 27.08
CA GLY A 57 22.20 14.82 28.10
C GLY A 57 22.67 13.61 28.92
N GLY A 58 22.59 12.40 28.36
CA GLY A 58 22.92 11.14 29.04
C GLY A 58 21.73 10.41 29.67
N ILE A 59 20.56 11.05 29.74
CA ILE A 59 19.27 10.42 30.08
C ILE A 59 18.75 9.69 28.83
N ASN A 60 18.19 8.50 29.02
CA ASN A 60 17.65 7.68 27.95
C ASN A 60 16.26 7.15 28.33
N ASN A 61 15.23 7.71 27.72
CA ASN A 61 13.85 7.28 27.90
C ASN A 61 13.44 6.36 26.75
N LEU A 62 12.92 5.17 27.09
CA LEU A 62 12.44 4.19 26.11
C LEU A 62 10.94 3.99 26.23
N GLY A 63 10.26 3.99 25.09
CA GLY A 63 8.84 3.74 25.00
C GLY A 63 8.47 2.92 23.75
N SER A 64 7.18 2.68 23.61
CA SER A 64 6.59 2.19 22.38
C SER A 64 5.77 3.29 21.71
N GLY A 65 5.56 3.15 20.41
CA GLY A 65 4.68 4.02 19.66
C GLY A 65 3.93 3.24 18.58
N THR A 66 2.99 3.93 17.94
CA THR A 66 2.27 3.44 16.77
C THR A 66 2.31 4.49 15.68
N LEU A 67 2.78 4.13 14.49
CA LEU A 67 2.72 4.98 13.31
C LEU A 67 1.28 5.03 12.80
N ILE A 68 0.71 6.24 12.82
CA ILE A 68 -0.70 6.48 12.47
C ILE A 68 -0.85 7.15 11.11
N ASP A 69 0.20 7.82 10.63
CA ASP A 69 0.20 8.43 9.30
C ASP A 69 1.61 8.51 8.70
N LYS A 70 1.69 8.54 7.37
CA LYS A 70 2.91 8.76 6.59
C LYS A 70 2.60 9.71 5.44
N SER A 71 3.52 10.64 5.20
CA SER A 71 3.50 11.43 3.97
C SER A 71 3.52 10.49 2.75
N SER A 72 2.88 10.91 1.66
CA SER A 72 2.87 10.19 0.38
C SER A 72 4.27 9.92 -0.19
N ASP A 73 5.26 10.74 0.19
CA ASP A 73 6.67 10.55 -0.20
C ASP A 73 7.51 9.75 0.80
N GLY A 74 6.90 9.31 1.91
CA GLY A 74 7.54 8.51 2.96
C GLY A 74 8.60 9.23 3.80
N ARG A 75 8.81 10.55 3.60
CA ARG A 75 9.84 11.31 4.32
C ARG A 75 9.40 11.76 5.72
N GLU A 76 8.10 11.85 5.93
CA GLU A 76 7.49 12.25 7.19
C GLU A 76 6.54 11.15 7.68
N GLY A 77 6.45 10.98 8.99
CA GLY A 77 5.54 10.06 9.64
C GLY A 77 5.08 10.60 10.98
N LEU A 78 3.84 10.25 11.35
CA LEU A 78 3.24 10.63 12.62
C LEU A 78 3.16 9.41 13.52
N VAL A 79 3.82 9.49 14.68
CA VAL A 79 3.86 8.42 15.68
C VAL A 79 3.12 8.87 16.93
N LEU A 80 2.13 8.08 17.34
CA LEU A 80 1.48 8.20 18.64
C LEU A 80 2.33 7.49 19.70
N THR A 81 2.69 8.19 20.77
CA THR A 81 3.43 7.63 21.92
C THR A 81 3.00 8.31 23.23
N CYS A 82 3.53 7.85 24.35
CA CYS A 82 3.21 8.39 25.67
C CYS A 82 3.98 9.69 25.92
N ALA A 83 3.29 10.73 26.42
CA ALA A 83 3.89 12.03 26.71
C ALA A 83 5.04 11.95 27.73
N HIS A 84 4.96 11.03 28.70
CA HIS A 84 5.99 10.88 29.74
C HIS A 84 7.39 10.56 29.21
N LEU A 85 7.51 10.14 27.95
CA LEU A 85 8.81 9.87 27.32
C LEU A 85 9.66 11.16 27.22
N PHE A 86 9.00 12.31 27.36
CA PHE A 86 9.56 13.64 27.20
C PHE A 86 9.49 14.48 28.48
N ASP A 87 9.19 13.88 29.65
CA ASP A 87 9.07 14.62 30.93
C ASP A 87 10.39 15.32 31.32
N GLU A 88 11.53 14.69 31.03
CA GLU A 88 12.87 15.25 31.24
C GLU A 88 13.30 16.21 30.11
N GLY A 89 12.47 16.36 29.08
CA GLY A 89 12.73 17.17 27.90
C GLY A 89 12.90 16.36 26.62
N THR A 90 13.19 17.06 25.51
CA THR A 90 13.39 16.46 24.19
C THR A 90 14.86 16.53 23.79
N GLY A 91 15.45 15.38 23.48
CA GLY A 91 16.79 15.28 22.91
C GLY A 91 16.79 14.65 21.51
N ASP A 92 17.76 13.78 21.26
CA ASP A 92 17.81 13.00 20.03
C ASP A 92 16.75 11.89 20.09
N ILE A 93 15.73 12.00 19.22
CA ILE A 93 14.66 11.00 19.10
C ILE A 93 15.01 10.02 17.99
N LEU A 94 15.02 8.74 18.33
CA LEU A 94 15.11 7.62 17.38
C LEU A 94 13.84 6.78 17.47
N VAL A 95 13.19 6.57 16.32
CA VAL A 95 12.07 5.63 16.19
C VAL A 95 12.49 4.43 15.37
N THR A 96 12.27 3.22 15.90
CA THR A 96 12.61 1.96 15.24
C THR A 96 11.35 1.14 15.01
N PHE A 97 11.10 0.75 13.76
CA PHE A 97 10.01 -0.13 13.39
C PHE A 97 10.49 -1.59 13.41
N ALA A 98 9.62 -2.51 13.84
CA ALA A 98 9.90 -3.93 13.70
C ALA A 98 9.81 -4.29 12.22
N ASP A 99 10.96 -4.49 11.60
CA ASP A 99 11.04 -4.93 10.22
C ASP A 99 10.57 -6.39 10.14
N VAL A 100 9.44 -6.64 9.47
CA VAL A 100 8.97 -8.00 9.19
C VAL A 100 9.74 -8.52 7.96
N GLY A 101 11.07 -8.55 8.04
CA GLY A 101 11.92 -9.04 6.95
C GLY A 101 13.08 -8.12 6.57
N ALA A 102 14.12 -8.13 7.41
CA ALA A 102 15.52 -7.84 7.07
C ALA A 102 15.87 -6.51 6.34
N ASN A 103 16.57 -5.67 7.10
CA ASN A 103 17.57 -4.68 6.67
C ASN A 103 17.09 -3.31 6.16
N MET A 104 16.18 -2.64 6.87
CA MET A 104 16.17 -1.18 6.86
C MET A 104 16.09 -0.57 8.26
N GLU A 105 17.25 -0.19 8.80
CA GLU A 105 17.36 0.82 9.88
C GLU A 105 16.82 2.17 9.37
N SER A 106 15.50 2.32 9.33
CA SER A 106 14.87 3.62 9.13
C SER A 106 14.89 4.39 10.45
N ALA A 107 16.06 4.94 10.78
CA ALA A 107 16.22 5.89 11.87
C ALA A 107 15.61 7.24 11.46
N ALA A 108 14.33 7.47 11.76
CA ALA A 108 13.72 8.78 11.56
C ALA A 108 14.13 9.71 12.71
N ARG A 109 14.91 10.77 12.42
CA ARG A 109 15.15 11.88 13.35
C ARG A 109 13.91 12.77 13.32
N ILE A 110 12.99 12.57 14.28
CA ILE A 110 11.76 13.36 14.34
C ILE A 110 12.08 14.71 14.99
N GLY A 111 11.98 15.78 14.21
CA GLY A 111 11.83 17.12 14.77
C GLY A 111 10.42 17.26 15.33
N LEU A 112 10.26 17.29 16.64
CA LEU A 112 8.96 17.59 17.25
C LEU A 112 8.53 18.98 16.77
N ARG A 113 7.39 19.07 16.08
CA ARG A 113 6.71 20.35 15.92
C ARG A 113 6.14 20.73 17.30
N PRO A 114 6.50 21.88 17.89
CA PRO A 114 5.84 22.36 19.09
C PRO A 114 4.39 22.68 18.73
N GLY A 115 3.46 21.85 19.19
CA GLY A 115 2.04 21.95 18.90
C GLY A 115 1.23 22.07 20.18
N ALA A 116 0.68 23.28 20.38
CA ALA A 116 -0.51 23.62 21.16
C ALA A 116 -0.56 23.16 22.62
N GLU A 117 -0.37 24.12 23.52
CA GLU A 117 -0.86 24.07 24.90
C GLU A 117 -2.39 23.95 24.90
N GLU A 118 -2.92 22.73 24.87
CA GLU A 118 -4.32 22.48 25.22
C GLU A 118 -4.40 22.22 26.72
N HIS A 119 -4.92 23.22 27.41
CA HIS A 119 -5.23 23.26 28.83
C HIS A 119 -6.26 22.17 29.17
N CYS A 120 -5.78 20.98 29.55
CA CYS A 120 -6.63 19.97 30.18
C CYS A 120 -6.90 20.37 31.63
N ASP A 121 -8.04 21.02 31.84
CA ASP A 121 -8.66 21.24 33.15
C ASP A 121 -8.90 19.88 33.83
N ALA A 122 -8.05 19.56 34.81
CA ALA A 122 -8.21 18.40 35.68
C ALA A 122 -9.43 18.61 36.57
N LYS A 123 -10.53 17.93 36.26
CA LYS A 123 -11.70 17.88 37.16
C LYS A 123 -11.43 16.89 38.30
N LYS A 124 -10.90 17.46 39.38
CA LYS A 124 -10.96 17.13 40.83
C LYS A 124 -11.15 15.67 41.27
#